data_AF-A0A936TXC3-F1
#
_entry.id   AF-A0A936TXC3-F1
#
_cell.length_a   1.000
_cell.length_b   1.000
_cell.length_c   1.000
_cell.angle_alpha   90.00
_cell.angle_beta   90.00
_cell.angle_gamma   90.00
#
_symmetry.space_group_name_H-M   'P 1'
#
loop_
_entity.id
_entity.type
_entity.pdbx_description
1 polymer ?
#
loop_
_entity_poly.entity_id
_entity_poly.type
_entity_poly.pdbx_seq_one_letter_code
_entity_poly.pdbx_strand_id
1 'polypeptide(L)'
;MFPHPEHSSLGIPRIDQEHLALLRTLDGLISRPDIQPHSSEFSEGFSILTRQLLEHFANEEAAMAAEGLSEAALEQHVSEHKQIIEQLTQLSFDLMARKPIPREHLVESMHDWIVGHFAAHDLELGRQGDPA
;
A
#
# COMPACT_ATOMS: atom_id res chain seq x y z
N MET A 1 7.20 7.58 14.64
CA MET A 1 7.74 7.53 13.27
C MET A 1 8.12 6.09 13.03
N PHE A 2 7.46 5.43 12.09
CA PHE A 2 7.83 4.06 11.72
C PHE A 2 9.02 4.14 10.76
N PRO A 3 10.09 3.35 10.95
CA PRO A 3 11.19 3.33 10.01
C PRO A 3 10.71 2.79 8.67
N HIS A 4 10.93 3.55 7.59
CA HIS A 4 10.66 3.08 6.23
C HIS A 4 11.94 2.46 5.68
N PRO A 5 11.89 1.28 5.04
CA PRO A 5 13.08 0.68 4.45
C PRO A 5 13.65 1.58 3.35
N GLU A 6 14.97 1.79 3.39
CA GLU A 6 15.69 2.74 2.52
C GLU A 6 15.92 2.20 1.09
N HIS A 7 15.26 1.07 0.76
CA HIS A 7 15.50 0.25 -0.44
C HIS A 7 14.21 -0.15 -1.17
N SER A 8 13.14 0.65 -1.08
CA SER A 8 11.92 0.47 -1.88
C SER A 8 12.05 1.12 -3.26
N SER A 9 12.98 0.61 -4.07
CA SER A 9 13.11 1.01 -5.47
C SER A 9 13.11 -0.24 -6.32
N LEU A 10 12.05 -0.40 -7.11
CA LEU A 10 11.87 -1.47 -8.09
C LEU A 10 12.73 -1.26 -9.33
N GLY A 11 13.47 -0.14 -9.40
CA GLY A 11 14.21 0.28 -10.59
C GLY A 11 13.30 0.80 -11.71
N ILE A 12 11.99 0.85 -11.49
CA ILE A 12 11.00 1.46 -12.38
C ILE A 12 10.65 2.84 -11.80
N PRO A 13 11.20 3.94 -12.36
CA PRO A 13 11.12 5.26 -11.72
C PRO A 13 9.70 5.75 -11.42
N ARG A 14 8.73 5.29 -12.22
CA ARG A 14 7.32 5.62 -12.01
C ARG A 14 6.73 4.91 -10.79
N ILE A 15 7.01 3.62 -10.61
CA ILE A 15 6.46 2.86 -9.48
C ILE A 15 7.10 3.33 -8.17
N ASP A 16 8.40 3.61 -8.18
CA ASP A 16 9.10 4.19 -7.02
C ASP A 16 8.49 5.54 -6.58
N GLN A 17 8.06 6.37 -7.53
CA GLN A 17 7.36 7.63 -7.22
C GLN A 17 5.99 7.40 -6.59
N GLU A 18 5.28 6.35 -7.01
CA GLU A 18 3.98 5.95 -6.47
C GLU A 18 4.15 5.42 -5.03
N HIS A 19 5.16 4.59 -4.76
CA HIS A 19 5.53 4.17 -3.39
C HIS A 19 5.83 5.35 -2.47
N LEU A 20 6.67 6.30 -2.91
CA LEU A 20 6.96 7.49 -2.14
C LEU A 20 5.71 8.34 -1.88
N ALA A 21 4.76 8.38 -2.82
CA ALA A 21 3.49 9.08 -2.62
C ALA A 21 2.61 8.39 -1.58
N LEU A 22 2.55 7.06 -1.59
CA LEU A 22 1.85 6.25 -0.59
C LEU A 22 2.42 6.46 0.81
N LEU A 23 3.74 6.39 0.95
CA LEU A 23 4.43 6.60 2.24
C LEU A 23 4.17 8.01 2.78
N ARG A 24 4.22 9.05 1.94
CA ARG A 24 3.90 10.42 2.37
C ARG A 24 2.47 10.57 2.89
N THR A 25 1.50 9.96 2.22
CA THR A 25 0.09 10.01 2.66
C THR A 25 -0.07 9.25 3.98
N LEU A 26 0.52 8.07 4.10
CA LEU A 26 0.53 7.27 5.33
C LEU A 26 1.16 8.04 6.49
N ASP A 27 2.36 8.60 6.31
CA ASP A 27 3.06 9.41 7.31
C ASP A 27 2.24 10.63 7.75
N GLY A 28 1.53 11.26 6.81
CA GLY A 28 0.62 12.37 7.09
C GLY A 28 -0.52 11.97 8.04
N LEU A 29 -1.11 10.80 7.82
CA LEU A 29 -2.12 10.23 8.73
C LEU A 29 -1.52 9.87 10.09
N ILE A 30 -0.34 9.25 10.11
CA ILE A 30 0.32 8.76 11.33
C ILE A 30 0.74 9.92 12.23
N SER A 31 1.34 10.96 11.66
CA SER A 31 1.92 12.11 12.37
C SER A 31 0.89 13.05 13.01
N ARG A 32 -0.41 12.76 12.81
CA ARG A 32 -1.55 13.52 13.34
C ARG A 32 -2.36 12.66 14.32
N PRO A 33 -1.89 12.46 15.57
CA PRO A 33 -2.58 11.65 16.58
C PRO A 33 -3.91 12.26 17.04
N ASP A 34 -4.11 13.55 16.78
CA ASP A 34 -5.33 14.30 17.04
C ASP A 34 -6.50 13.89 16.13
N ILE A 35 -6.20 13.37 14.94
CA ILE A 35 -7.19 12.94 13.95
C ILE A 35 -7.81 11.60 14.36
N GLN A 36 -9.10 11.61 14.66
CA GLN A 36 -9.86 10.45 15.14
C GLN A 36 -10.49 9.65 13.99
N PRO A 37 -10.70 8.32 14.12
CA PRO A 37 -11.20 7.45 13.04
C PRO A 37 -12.52 7.90 12.36
N HIS A 38 -13.41 8.54 13.09
CA HIS A 38 -14.71 9.00 12.58
C HIS A 38 -14.72 10.50 12.24
N SER A 39 -13.57 11.16 12.24
CA SER A 39 -13.44 12.53 11.74
C SER A 39 -13.47 12.55 10.21
N SER A 40 -13.91 13.68 9.66
CA SER A 40 -13.84 13.96 8.22
C SER A 40 -12.42 13.85 7.69
N GLU A 41 -11.46 14.34 8.48
CA GLU A 41 -10.04 14.40 8.16
C GLU A 41 -9.42 13.01 8.06
N PHE A 42 -9.77 12.10 8.98
CA PHE A 42 -9.36 10.70 8.89
C PHE A 42 -9.95 10.03 7.65
N SER A 43 -11.25 10.24 7.42
CA SER A 43 -11.96 9.63 6.29
C SER A 43 -11.41 10.12 4.95
N GLU A 44 -11.06 11.40 4.84
CA GLU A 44 -10.41 11.99 3.67
C GLU A 44 -9.02 11.39 3.45
N GLY A 45 -8.17 11.37 4.47
CA GLY A 45 -6.82 10.79 4.35
C GLY A 45 -6.87 9.30 4.00
N PHE A 46 -7.77 8.53 4.64
CA PHE A 46 -7.99 7.13 4.33
C PHE A 46 -8.48 6.91 2.88
N SER A 47 -9.38 7.76 2.40
CA SER A 47 -9.87 7.69 1.01
C SER A 47 -8.78 8.00 -0.01
N ILE A 48 -7.94 9.01 0.27
CA ILE A 48 -6.78 9.36 -0.57
C ILE A 48 -5.81 8.18 -0.63
N LEU A 49 -5.47 7.60 0.51
CA LEU A 49 -4.54 6.47 0.60
C LEU A 49 -5.08 5.24 -0.15
N THR A 50 -6.35 4.91 0.04
CA THR A 50 -7.01 3.79 -0.64
C THR A 50 -7.00 3.98 -2.16
N ARG A 51 -7.29 5.20 -2.64
CA ARG A 51 -7.23 5.49 -4.09
C ARG A 51 -5.81 5.30 -4.64
N GLN A 52 -4.81 5.84 -3.95
CA GLN A 52 -3.41 5.71 -4.36
C GLN A 52 -2.97 4.24 -4.41
N LEU A 53 -3.40 3.41 -3.45
CA LEU A 53 -3.09 1.98 -3.44
C LEU A 53 -3.69 1.26 -4.65
N LEU A 54 -4.97 1.51 -4.97
CA LEU A 54 -5.63 0.89 -6.11
C LEU A 54 -4.99 1.30 -7.45
N GLU A 55 -4.62 2.58 -7.59
CA GLU A 55 -3.93 3.09 -8.77
C GLU A 55 -2.53 2.47 -8.91
N HIS A 56 -1.81 2.35 -7.79
CA HIS A 56 -0.49 1.74 -7.75
C HIS A 56 -0.52 0.26 -8.17
N PHE A 57 -1.40 -0.55 -7.58
CA PHE A 57 -1.56 -1.96 -7.93
C PHE A 57 -1.84 -2.16 -9.42
N ALA A 58 -2.73 -1.35 -10.01
CA ALA A 58 -3.04 -1.43 -11.43
C ALA A 58 -1.83 -1.07 -12.32
N ASN A 59 -1.04 -0.08 -11.92
CA ASN A 59 0.15 0.33 -12.66
C ASN A 59 1.28 -0.72 -12.55
N GLU A 60 1.45 -1.30 -11.37
CA GLU A 60 2.45 -2.33 -11.11
C GLU A 60 2.15 -3.63 -11.86
N GLU A 61 0.90 -4.11 -11.81
CA GLU A 61 0.47 -5.29 -12.58
C GLU A 61 0.69 -5.09 -14.08
N ALA A 62 0.40 -3.90 -14.60
CA ALA A 62 0.64 -3.55 -16.00
C ALA A 62 2.15 -3.50 -16.33
N ALA A 63 2.97 -2.98 -15.43
CA ALA A 63 4.42 -2.95 -15.58
C ALA A 63 5.01 -4.37 -15.56
N MET A 64 4.61 -5.21 -14.60
CA MET A 64 5.04 -6.61 -14.51
C MET A 64 4.69 -7.42 -15.75
N ALA A 65 3.47 -7.23 -16.28
CA ALA A 65 3.06 -7.86 -17.53
C ALA A 65 3.90 -7.39 -18.73
N ALA A 66 4.28 -6.11 -18.77
CA ALA A 66 5.10 -5.54 -19.84
C ALA A 66 6.57 -6.00 -19.79
N GLU A 67 7.12 -6.19 -18.60
CA GLU A 67 8.49 -6.71 -18.38
C GLU A 67 8.59 -8.24 -18.62
N GLY A 68 7.47 -8.90 -18.91
CA GLY A 68 7.46 -10.32 -19.29
C GLY A 68 7.60 -11.29 -18.13
N LEU A 69 7.15 -10.90 -16.93
CA LEU A 69 7.08 -11.82 -15.79
C LEU A 69 6.21 -13.03 -16.13
N SER A 70 6.55 -14.17 -15.51
CA SER A 70 5.76 -15.40 -15.69
C SER A 70 4.33 -15.20 -15.20
N GLU A 71 3.37 -15.82 -15.89
CA GLU A 71 1.95 -15.77 -15.53
C GLU A 71 1.71 -16.20 -14.07
N ALA A 72 2.41 -17.23 -13.58
CA ALA A 72 2.31 -17.68 -12.20
C ALA A 72 2.78 -16.61 -11.18
N ALA A 73 3.85 -15.88 -11.49
CA ALA A 73 4.35 -14.81 -10.63
C ALA A 73 3.39 -13.60 -10.62
N LEU A 74 2.85 -13.24 -11.78
CA LEU A 74 1.85 -12.19 -11.90
C LEU A 74 0.55 -12.57 -11.16
N GLU A 75 0.06 -13.80 -11.31
CA GLU A 75 -1.13 -14.27 -10.61
C GLU A 75 -0.98 -14.26 -9.08
N GLN A 76 0.19 -14.69 -8.59
CA GLN A 76 0.50 -14.63 -7.16
C GLN A 76 0.45 -13.19 -6.65
N HIS A 77 1.07 -12.25 -7.36
CA HIS A 77 1.12 -10.85 -6.97
C HIS A 77 -0.27 -10.18 -6.99
N VAL A 78 -1.05 -10.42 -8.05
CA VAL A 78 -2.45 -9.99 -8.13
C VAL A 78 -3.29 -10.56 -6.97
N SER A 79 -3.00 -11.79 -6.53
CA SER A 79 -3.69 -12.37 -5.37
C SER A 79 -3.37 -11.63 -4.07
N GLU A 80 -2.14 -11.19 -3.87
CA GLU A 80 -1.73 -10.42 -2.69
C GLU A 80 -2.39 -9.03 -2.70
N HIS A 81 -2.45 -8.36 -3.87
CA HIS A 81 -3.22 -7.12 -4.03
C HIS A 81 -4.69 -7.28 -3.65
N LYS A 82 -5.34 -8.35 -4.13
CA LYS A 82 -6.75 -8.63 -3.80
C LYS A 82 -6.97 -8.77 -2.30
N GLN A 83 -6.05 -9.43 -1.58
CA GLN A 83 -6.15 -9.57 -0.13
C GLN A 83 -6.09 -8.22 0.59
N ILE A 84 -5.24 -7.29 0.14
CA ILE A 84 -5.17 -5.94 0.70
C ILE A 84 -6.45 -5.16 0.39
N ILE A 85 -6.97 -5.25 -0.83
CA ILE A 85 -8.21 -4.59 -1.26
C ILE A 85 -9.42 -5.08 -0.44
N GLU A 86 -9.52 -6.39 -0.19
CA GLU A 86 -10.56 -6.97 0.66
C GLU A 86 -10.50 -6.41 2.09
N GLN A 87 -9.30 -6.32 2.66
CA GLN A 87 -9.09 -5.76 4.00
C GLN A 87 -9.43 -4.27 4.08
N LEU A 88 -9.03 -3.47 3.08
CA LEU A 88 -9.40 -2.07 2.96
C LEU A 88 -10.91 -1.88 2.85
N THR A 89 -11.57 -2.73 2.07
CA THR A 89 -13.02 -2.72 1.90
C THR A 89 -13.73 -3.02 3.22
N GLN A 90 -13.27 -4.04 3.95
CA GLN A 90 -13.82 -4.37 5.26
C GLN A 90 -13.60 -3.24 6.27
N LEU A 91 -12.42 -2.61 6.26
CA LEU A 91 -12.10 -1.48 7.12
C LEU A 91 -13.02 -0.28 6.84
N SER A 92 -13.26 0.02 5.55
CA SER A 92 -14.19 1.06 5.13
C SER A 92 -15.60 0.78 5.65
N PHE A 93 -16.10 -0.45 5.53
CA PHE A 93 -17.41 -0.83 6.08
C PHE A 93 -17.48 -0.65 7.59
N ASP A 94 -16.41 -1.01 8.30
CA ASP A 94 -16.35 -0.91 9.76
C ASP A 94 -16.35 0.55 10.24
N LEU A 95 -15.63 1.42 9.54
CA LEU A 95 -15.63 2.86 9.77
C LEU A 95 -17.00 3.49 9.50
N MET A 96 -17.65 3.11 8.39
CA MET A 96 -19.02 3.55 8.05
C MET A 96 -20.04 3.09 9.08
N ALA A 97 -19.90 1.87 9.60
CA ALA A 97 -20.74 1.32 10.67
C ALA A 97 -20.43 1.93 12.06
N ARG A 98 -19.47 2.86 12.15
CA ARG A 98 -18.99 3.48 13.39
C ARG A 98 -18.58 2.45 14.45
N LYS A 99 -17.97 1.33 14.02
CA LYS A 99 -17.42 0.36 14.97
C LYS A 99 -16.33 1.03 15.81
N PRO A 100 -16.22 0.71 17.11
CA PRO A 100 -15.23 1.29 17.99
C PRO A 100 -13.85 0.66 17.74
N ILE A 101 -13.21 1.03 16.63
CA ILE A 101 -11.87 0.57 16.29
C ILE A 101 -10.85 1.60 16.82
N PRO A 102 -9.85 1.17 17.62
CA PRO A 102 -8.78 2.05 18.04
C PRO A 102 -8.02 2.63 16.83
N ARG A 103 -7.73 3.94 16.86
CA ARG A 103 -6.96 4.61 15.80
C ARG A 103 -5.63 3.90 15.51
N GLU A 104 -4.95 3.49 16.57
CA GLU A 104 -3.68 2.77 16.50
C GLU A 104 -3.79 1.47 15.72
N HIS A 105 -4.84 0.67 15.92
CA HIS A 105 -5.08 -0.53 15.10
C HIS A 105 -5.29 -0.21 13.62
N LEU A 106 -6.02 0.88 13.30
CA LEU A 106 -6.23 1.28 11.91
C LEU A 106 -4.92 1.68 11.23
N VAL A 107 -4.14 2.49 11.93
CA VAL A 107 -2.84 2.98 11.48
C VAL A 107 -1.85 1.84 11.30
N GLU A 108 -1.78 0.92 12.27
CA GLU A 108 -0.95 -0.28 12.20
C GLU A 108 -1.36 -1.16 11.02
N SER A 109 -2.66 -1.39 10.81
CA SER A 109 -3.13 -2.17 9.66
C SER A 109 -2.70 -1.54 8.33
N MET A 110 -2.90 -0.23 8.17
CA MET A 110 -2.48 0.49 6.96
C MET A 110 -0.97 0.46 6.75
N HIS A 111 -0.19 0.62 7.83
CA HIS A 111 1.25 0.55 7.79
C HIS A 111 1.72 -0.85 7.38
N ASP A 112 1.18 -1.89 8.00
CA ASP A 112 1.57 -3.27 7.75
C ASP A 112 1.22 -3.71 6.33
N TRP A 113 0.09 -3.25 5.77
CA TRP A 113 -0.23 -3.49 4.36
C TRP A 113 0.79 -2.83 3.43
N ILE A 114 1.05 -1.53 3.61
CA ILE A 114 1.89 -0.76 2.70
C ILE A 114 3.36 -1.19 2.82
N VAL A 115 3.90 -1.16 4.03
CA VAL A 115 5.31 -1.47 4.28
C VAL A 115 5.58 -2.96 4.13
N GLY A 116 4.64 -3.82 4.54
CA GLY A 116 4.75 -5.26 4.36
C GLY A 116 4.74 -5.66 2.89
N HIS A 117 3.86 -5.05 2.08
CA HIS A 117 3.81 -5.29 0.64
C HIS A 117 5.12 -4.82 -0.04
N PHE A 118 5.59 -3.61 0.23
CA PHE A 118 6.87 -3.12 -0.30
C PHE A 118 8.04 -4.02 0.10
N ALA A 119 8.15 -4.41 1.36
CA ALA A 119 9.24 -5.27 1.83
C ALA A 119 9.22 -6.67 1.18
N ALA A 120 8.04 -7.21 0.89
CA ALA A 120 7.90 -8.52 0.27
C ALA A 120 8.27 -8.48 -1.23
N HIS A 121 7.82 -7.47 -1.96
CA HIS A 121 7.88 -7.48 -3.43
C HIS A 121 9.01 -6.61 -4.02
N ASP A 122 9.44 -5.54 -3.35
CA ASP A 122 10.60 -4.77 -3.80
C ASP A 122 11.86 -5.63 -3.83
N LEU A 123 11.97 -6.55 -2.85
CA LEU A 123 13.07 -7.49 -2.75
C LEU A 123 13.02 -8.58 -3.83
N GLU A 124 11.83 -8.96 -4.30
CA GLU A 124 11.64 -10.04 -5.27
C GLU A 124 11.86 -9.57 -6.71
N LEU A 125 11.37 -8.37 -7.04
CA LEU A 125 11.56 -7.74 -8.36
C LEU A 125 12.99 -7.21 -8.56
N GLY A 126 13.58 -6.61 -7.53
CA GLY A 126 14.99 -6.17 -7.57
C GLY A 126 15.98 -7.32 -7.78
N ARG A 127 15.60 -8.55 -7.44
CA ARG A 127 16.41 -9.77 -7.66
C ARG A 127 16.27 -10.37 -9.07
N GLN A 128 15.19 -10.05 -9.77
CA GLN A 128 14.91 -10.55 -11.13
C GLN A 128 15.39 -9.57 -12.21
N GLY A 129 15.60 -8.30 -11.85
CA GLY A 129 16.09 -7.24 -12.74
C GLY A 129 17.62 -7.11 -12.88
N ASP A 130 18.42 -8.03 -12.32
CA ASP A 130 19.88 -8.04 -12.50
C ASP A 130 20.24 -8.98 -13.67
N PRO A 131 20.53 -8.46 -14.89
CA PRO A 131 21.04 -9.27 -15.96
C PRO A 131 22.47 -9.69 -15.62
N ALA A 132 22.66 -11.00 -15.38
CA ALA A 132 23.97 -11.63 -15.42
C ALA A 132 24.65 -11.45 -16.79
#